data_AF-H0UNW5-F1
#
_entry.id   AF-H0UNW5-F1
#
_cell.length_a   1.000
_cell.length_b   1.000
_cell.length_c   1.000
_cell.angle_alpha   90.00
_cell.angle_beta   90.00
_cell.angle_gamma   90.00
#
_symmetry.space_group_name_H-M   'P 1'
#
loop_
_entity.id
_entity.type
_entity.pdbx_description
1 polymer ?
#
loop_
_entity_poly.entity_id
_entity_poly.type
_entity_poly.pdbx_seq_one_letter_code
_entity_poly.pdbx_strand_id
1 'polypeptide(L)'
;MILHHLPRFLARQMGEDRTAKIALIVVDGLAMDQWLVVRDALASRRPGFGFREQAVFAWVPSLTSVSRQATFAGKAPIFFPSSIQTTDKEPALWAQFWADNGLTPNEVVYLKGLGDGNLETVSEALSHPKARFAGLVVDKVDKIMHGMEMGTAGMHNQVRQWAKQPYLNTLIDLLLDRGFRVYLTSDHGNIEAEGCGRPSEGAVADLRGERVRIYPTPALRGKVKERFPAALEWGTVGLPEDFLALLAPARQAFVQEKQRTVSHGGVSVEELIVSLIQIDRTGE
;
A
#
# COMPACT_ATOMS: atom_id res chain seq x y z
N MET A 1 -13.78 -0.69 6.74
CA MET A 1 -13.26 0.65 6.35
C MET A 1 -12.44 0.49 5.09
N ILE A 2 -12.38 1.49 4.20
CA ILE A 2 -11.51 1.51 3.01
C ILE A 2 -10.33 2.46 3.27
N LEU A 3 -9.18 2.24 2.63
CA LEU A 3 -7.92 2.92 2.89
C LEU A 3 -8.00 4.45 2.93
N HIS A 4 -8.82 5.07 2.07
CA HIS A 4 -8.95 6.53 2.04
C HIS A 4 -9.66 7.13 3.26
N HIS A 5 -10.23 6.31 4.14
CA HIS A 5 -10.74 6.75 5.45
C HIS A 5 -9.68 6.68 6.54
N LEU A 6 -8.52 6.07 6.28
CA LEU A 6 -7.48 5.84 7.28
C LEU A 6 -6.98 7.14 7.92
N PRO A 7 -6.68 8.23 7.19
CA PRO A 7 -6.26 9.47 7.85
C PRO A 7 -7.30 10.04 8.81
N ARG A 8 -8.59 9.96 8.46
CA ARG A 8 -9.69 10.38 9.35
C ARG A 8 -9.81 9.49 10.56
N PHE A 9 -9.61 8.18 10.39
CA PHE A 9 -9.53 7.25 11.51
C PHE A 9 -8.37 7.64 12.44
N LEU A 10 -7.17 7.88 11.91
CA LEU A 10 -6.00 8.30 12.69
C LEU A 10 -6.23 9.62 13.42
N ALA A 11 -6.82 10.63 12.75
CA ALA A 11 -7.17 11.90 13.38
C ALA A 11 -8.12 11.71 14.58
N ARG A 12 -9.09 10.80 14.48
CA ARG A 12 -9.98 10.45 15.61
C ARG A 12 -9.27 9.75 16.75
N GLN A 13 -8.22 8.96 16.47
CA GLN A 13 -7.44 8.29 17.51
C GLN A 13 -6.71 9.28 18.42
N MET A 14 -6.47 10.51 17.97
CA MET A 14 -5.93 11.56 18.83
C MET A 14 -6.91 11.99 19.93
N GLY A 15 -8.22 11.91 19.67
CA GLY A 15 -9.23 12.44 20.59
C GLY A 15 -8.96 13.91 20.94
N GLU A 16 -9.07 14.25 22.22
CA GLU A 16 -8.72 15.58 22.75
C GLU A 16 -7.22 15.75 23.07
N ASP A 17 -6.42 14.69 22.94
CA ASP A 17 -4.99 14.71 23.24
C ASP A 17 -4.22 15.46 22.14
N ARG A 18 -4.05 16.76 22.38
CA ARG A 18 -3.26 17.66 21.54
C ARG A 18 -1.75 17.40 21.59
N THR A 19 -1.28 16.43 22.35
CA THR A 19 0.13 16.02 22.40
C THR A 19 0.38 14.69 21.71
N ALA A 20 -0.68 13.95 21.34
CA ALA A 20 -0.59 12.68 20.65
C ALA A 20 0.27 12.77 19.38
N LYS A 21 1.11 11.76 19.20
CA LYS A 21 1.89 11.51 17.99
C LYS A 21 1.42 10.22 17.33
N ILE A 22 1.29 10.22 16.00
CA ILE A 22 0.85 9.09 15.21
C ILE A 22 1.83 8.83 14.07
N ALA A 23 2.25 7.57 13.94
CA ALA A 23 3.04 7.12 12.81
C ALA A 23 2.24 6.09 12.03
N LEU A 24 2.05 6.34 10.74
CA LEU A 24 1.49 5.40 9.78
C LEU A 24 2.61 4.85 8.92
N ILE A 25 2.88 3.56 9.07
CA ILE A 25 3.76 2.78 8.21
C ILE A 25 2.88 2.10 7.15
N VAL A 26 3.10 2.40 5.88
CA VAL A 26 2.50 1.69 4.74
C VAL A 26 3.58 0.77 4.17
N VAL A 27 3.40 -0.54 4.31
CA VAL A 27 4.26 -1.53 3.65
C VAL A 27 3.65 -1.85 2.30
N ASP A 28 4.29 -1.37 1.23
CA ASP A 28 3.81 -1.49 -0.15
C ASP A 28 3.69 -2.97 -0.54
N GLY A 29 2.52 -3.38 -1.01
CA GLY A 29 2.25 -4.73 -1.49
C GLY A 29 2.19 -5.83 -0.43
N LEU A 30 2.09 -5.52 0.86
CA LEU A 30 2.00 -6.51 1.94
C LEU A 30 0.62 -7.17 2.02
N ALA A 31 0.52 -8.40 1.51
CA ALA A 31 -0.67 -9.23 1.63
C ALA A 31 -0.93 -9.71 3.09
N MET A 32 -2.18 -10.06 3.40
CA MET A 32 -2.59 -10.48 4.75
C MET A 32 -1.84 -11.72 5.25
N ASP A 33 -1.63 -12.72 4.39
CA ASP A 33 -0.86 -13.92 4.71
C ASP A 33 0.63 -13.62 4.98
N GLN A 34 1.18 -12.65 4.24
CA GLN A 34 2.53 -12.13 4.44
C GLN A 34 2.65 -11.33 5.74
N TRP A 35 1.60 -10.59 6.14
CA TRP A 35 1.55 -9.96 7.46
C TRP A 35 1.67 -10.98 8.59
N LEU A 36 1.00 -12.15 8.50
CA LEU A 36 1.16 -13.20 9.53
C LEU A 36 2.61 -13.64 9.66
N VAL A 37 3.31 -13.79 8.52
CA VAL A 37 4.75 -14.10 8.48
C VAL A 37 5.59 -13.00 9.13
N VAL A 38 5.29 -11.73 8.83
CA VAL A 38 5.96 -10.56 9.43
C VAL A 38 5.73 -10.52 10.93
N ARG A 39 4.47 -10.64 11.38
CA ARG A 39 4.09 -10.63 12.79
C ARG A 39 4.85 -11.69 13.59
N ASP A 40 4.90 -12.92 13.11
CA ASP A 40 5.62 -14.00 13.80
C ASP A 40 7.13 -13.69 13.89
N ALA A 41 7.72 -13.09 12.85
CA ALA A 41 9.12 -12.67 12.85
C ALA A 41 9.39 -11.50 13.81
N LEU A 42 8.48 -10.51 13.87
CA LEU A 42 8.55 -9.39 14.81
C LEU A 42 8.42 -9.89 16.25
N ALA A 43 7.40 -10.69 16.56
CA ALA A 43 7.16 -11.25 17.89
C ALA A 43 8.36 -12.07 18.39
N SER A 44 9.02 -12.82 17.50
CA SER A 44 10.23 -13.58 17.85
C SER A 44 11.43 -12.70 18.18
N ARG A 45 11.57 -11.54 17.51
CA ARG A 45 12.69 -10.59 17.70
C ARG A 45 12.44 -9.59 18.84
N ARG A 46 11.17 -9.29 19.10
CA ARG A 46 10.66 -8.33 20.07
C ARG A 46 9.44 -8.93 20.78
N PRO A 47 9.65 -9.83 21.76
CA PRO A 47 8.55 -10.43 22.51
C PRO A 47 7.69 -9.41 23.27
N GLY A 48 8.21 -8.20 23.47
CA GLY A 48 7.50 -7.09 24.10
C GLY A 48 6.57 -6.31 23.16
N PHE A 49 6.40 -6.68 21.89
CA PHE A 49 5.43 -6.03 21.00
C PHE A 49 4.04 -6.65 21.15
N GLY A 50 3.04 -5.78 21.32
CA GLY A 50 1.62 -6.11 21.21
C GLY A 50 1.08 -5.70 19.85
N PHE A 51 0.17 -6.51 19.31
CA PHE A 51 -0.46 -6.28 18.01
C PHE A 51 -1.98 -6.29 18.17
N ARG A 52 -2.63 -5.15 17.90
CA ARG A 52 -4.09 -5.09 17.71
C ARG A 52 -4.38 -5.11 16.23
N GLU A 53 -4.88 -6.25 15.76
CA GLU A 53 -5.07 -6.52 14.33
C GLU A 53 -6.48 -6.17 13.86
N GLN A 54 -6.58 -5.37 12.81
CA GLN A 54 -7.79 -5.07 12.06
C GLN A 54 -7.53 -5.26 10.57
N ALA A 55 -8.58 -5.19 9.76
CA ALA A 55 -8.49 -5.23 8.31
C ALA A 55 -9.25 -4.07 7.67
N VAL A 56 -8.71 -3.59 6.56
CA VAL A 56 -9.31 -2.52 5.74
C VAL A 56 -9.28 -2.93 4.27
N PHE A 57 -10.15 -2.31 3.48
CA PHE A 57 -10.20 -2.54 2.05
C PHE A 57 -9.23 -1.61 1.30
N ALA A 58 -8.44 -2.17 0.41
CA ALA A 58 -7.74 -1.44 -0.64
C ALA A 58 -8.72 -0.99 -1.74
N TRP A 59 -8.26 -0.10 -2.62
CA TRP A 59 -9.04 0.32 -3.78
C TRP A 59 -8.97 -0.72 -4.91
N VAL A 60 -10.01 -0.71 -5.75
CA VAL A 60 -9.99 -1.38 -7.05
C VAL A 60 -9.80 -0.33 -8.14
N PRO A 61 -8.89 -0.55 -9.11
CA PRO A 61 -7.91 -1.64 -9.15
C PRO A 61 -6.90 -1.51 -8.01
N SER A 62 -6.36 -2.63 -7.52
CA SER A 62 -5.40 -2.69 -6.41
C SER A 62 -4.00 -2.23 -6.82
N LEU A 63 -3.91 -1.06 -7.46
CA LEU A 63 -2.68 -0.40 -7.86
C LEU A 63 -2.13 0.47 -6.73
N THR A 64 -0.81 0.46 -6.54
CA THR A 64 -0.08 1.32 -5.61
C THR A 64 -0.53 2.78 -5.69
N SER A 65 -0.53 3.38 -6.89
CA SER A 65 -0.86 4.80 -7.08
C SER A 65 -2.31 5.15 -6.74
N VAL A 66 -3.24 4.20 -6.92
CA VAL A 66 -4.67 4.39 -6.62
C VAL A 66 -4.89 4.31 -5.12
N SER A 67 -4.46 3.21 -4.49
CA SER A 67 -4.63 3.01 -3.05
C SER A 67 -3.84 4.00 -2.22
N ARG A 68 -2.56 4.22 -2.53
CA ARG A 68 -1.64 4.96 -1.68
C ARG A 68 -1.87 6.47 -1.71
N GLN A 69 -2.16 7.05 -2.87
CA GLN A 69 -2.63 8.44 -2.92
C GLN A 69 -3.95 8.61 -2.18
N ALA A 70 -4.88 7.65 -2.29
CA ALA A 70 -6.14 7.72 -1.56
C ALA A 70 -5.92 7.67 -0.05
N THR A 71 -4.99 6.81 0.40
CA THR A 71 -4.53 6.73 1.80
C THR A 71 -3.96 8.07 2.24
N PHE A 72 -2.98 8.65 1.55
CA PHE A 72 -2.32 9.87 2.02
C PHE A 72 -3.16 11.14 1.82
N ALA A 73 -4.13 11.15 0.90
CA ALA A 73 -5.06 12.27 0.72
C ALA A 73 -6.26 12.25 1.66
N GLY A 74 -6.62 11.09 2.22
CA GLY A 74 -7.88 10.92 2.95
C GLY A 74 -9.12 11.13 2.06
N LYS A 75 -8.98 10.89 0.74
CA LYS A 75 -9.98 11.17 -0.31
C LYS A 75 -10.02 10.02 -1.31
N ALA A 76 -11.18 9.80 -1.93
CA ALA A 76 -11.34 8.80 -2.98
C ALA A 76 -10.56 9.16 -4.28
N PRO A 77 -10.17 8.18 -5.12
CA PRO A 77 -9.41 8.42 -6.34
C PRO A 77 -9.99 9.40 -7.34
N ILE A 78 -11.32 9.53 -7.39
CA ILE A 78 -12.01 10.53 -8.21
C ILE A 78 -11.53 11.98 -7.97
N PHE A 79 -10.91 12.28 -6.82
CA PHE A 79 -10.43 13.61 -6.48
C PHE A 79 -9.01 13.92 -6.97
N PHE A 80 -8.32 13.00 -7.64
CA PHE A 80 -6.97 13.22 -8.16
C PHE A 80 -6.78 12.68 -9.58
N PRO A 81 -7.66 13.07 -10.54
CA PRO A 81 -7.60 12.56 -11.92
C PRO A 81 -6.26 12.83 -12.61
N SER A 82 -5.66 13.99 -12.35
CA SER A 82 -4.40 14.40 -12.97
C SER A 82 -3.15 13.69 -12.42
N SER A 83 -3.26 12.96 -11.32
CA SER A 83 -2.12 12.27 -10.69
C SER A 83 -2.37 10.83 -10.29
N ILE A 84 -3.55 10.25 -10.59
CA ILE A 84 -3.94 8.88 -10.19
C ILE A 84 -2.93 7.80 -10.62
N GLN A 85 -2.12 8.05 -11.65
CA GLN A 85 -1.13 7.11 -12.18
C GLN A 85 0.25 7.21 -11.50
N THR A 86 0.50 8.20 -10.63
CA THR A 86 1.79 8.34 -9.94
C THR A 86 1.61 8.46 -8.43
N THR A 87 2.74 8.47 -7.71
CA THR A 87 2.80 8.59 -6.24
C THR A 87 3.49 9.89 -5.82
N ASP A 88 3.62 10.84 -6.75
CA ASP A 88 4.43 12.05 -6.55
C ASP A 88 3.71 13.12 -5.75
N LYS A 89 2.37 13.08 -5.74
CA LYS A 89 1.55 14.02 -4.96
C LYS A 89 1.34 13.58 -3.52
N GLU A 90 1.75 12.38 -3.13
CA GLU A 90 1.56 11.87 -1.76
C GLU A 90 2.10 12.79 -0.66
N PRO A 91 3.33 13.36 -0.74
CA PRO A 91 3.82 14.26 0.29
C PRO A 91 2.93 15.50 0.44
N ALA A 92 2.50 16.08 -0.67
CA ALA A 92 1.66 17.28 -0.69
C ALA A 92 0.23 16.97 -0.19
N LEU A 93 -0.33 15.83 -0.61
CA LEU A 93 -1.66 15.37 -0.19
C LEU A 93 -1.70 15.06 1.31
N TRP A 94 -0.65 14.43 1.85
CA TRP A 94 -0.50 14.16 3.28
C TRP A 94 -0.39 15.45 4.09
N ALA A 95 0.47 16.37 3.67
CA ALA A 95 0.61 17.68 4.31
C ALA A 95 -0.71 18.46 4.28
N GLN A 96 -1.41 18.47 3.15
CA GLN A 96 -2.70 19.15 3.01
C GLN A 96 -3.76 18.55 3.93
N PHE A 97 -3.89 17.23 3.99
CA PHE A 97 -4.87 16.57 4.87
C PHE A 97 -4.67 17.01 6.33
N TRP A 98 -3.43 17.02 6.80
CA TRP A 98 -3.13 17.41 8.17
C TRP A 98 -3.23 18.91 8.43
N ALA A 99 -2.92 19.75 7.43
CA ALA A 99 -3.18 21.19 7.49
C ALA A 99 -4.69 21.49 7.64
N ASP A 100 -5.54 20.77 6.89
CA ASP A 100 -7.01 20.87 7.02
C ASP A 100 -7.50 20.41 8.40
N ASN A 101 -6.69 19.63 9.13
CA ASN A 101 -6.93 19.21 10.52
C ASN A 101 -6.16 20.06 11.54
N GLY A 102 -5.68 21.24 11.15
CA GLY A 102 -5.11 22.25 12.06
C GLY A 102 -3.64 22.06 12.42
N LEU A 103 -2.91 21.20 11.71
CA LEU A 103 -1.47 21.00 11.93
C LEU A 103 -0.63 21.87 11.02
N THR A 104 0.56 22.23 11.52
CA THR A 104 1.55 22.99 10.76
C THR A 104 2.48 22.06 9.98
N PRO A 105 3.15 22.56 8.92
CA PRO A 105 4.08 21.74 8.12
C PRO A 105 5.19 21.07 8.96
N ASN A 106 5.67 21.71 10.01
CA ASN A 106 6.73 21.16 10.88
C ASN A 106 6.22 20.06 11.85
N GLU A 107 4.91 19.82 11.90
CA GLU A 107 4.29 18.74 12.65
C GLU A 107 4.10 17.47 11.81
N VAL A 108 4.25 17.57 10.49
CA VAL A 108 3.93 16.51 9.54
C VAL A 108 5.19 16.07 8.80
N VAL A 109 5.47 14.78 8.86
CA VAL A 109 6.59 14.12 8.18
C VAL A 109 6.02 13.13 7.18
N TYR A 110 6.62 13.10 5.99
CA TYR A 110 6.38 12.06 5.00
C TYR A 110 7.72 11.57 4.44
N LEU A 111 7.91 10.26 4.40
CA LEU A 111 9.06 9.61 3.77
C LEU A 111 8.60 8.40 2.96
N LYS A 112 9.18 8.19 1.78
CA LYS A 112 9.00 6.99 0.95
C LYS A 112 10.35 6.43 0.51
N GLY A 113 10.36 5.21 -0.02
CA GLY A 113 11.63 4.55 -0.37
C GLY A 113 12.28 3.82 0.79
N LEU A 114 11.56 3.57 1.88
CA LEU A 114 12.07 2.88 3.06
C LEU A 114 12.08 1.36 2.85
N GLY A 115 12.72 0.63 3.76
CA GLY A 115 12.75 -0.84 3.77
C GLY A 115 14.13 -1.47 3.57
N ASP A 116 15.13 -0.63 3.28
CA ASP A 116 16.54 -0.99 3.10
C ASP A 116 17.46 -0.01 3.83
N GLY A 117 18.67 -0.47 4.17
CA GLY A 117 19.73 0.39 4.70
C GLY A 117 19.55 0.76 6.17
N ASN A 118 19.94 1.98 6.54
CA ASN A 118 19.85 2.49 7.91
C ASN A 118 18.61 3.40 8.09
N LEU A 119 18.40 3.85 9.32
CA LEU A 119 17.27 4.71 9.69
C LEU A 119 17.69 6.16 9.96
N GLU A 120 18.87 6.59 9.51
CA GLU A 120 19.40 7.93 9.81
C GLU A 120 18.47 9.02 9.28
N THR A 121 18.04 8.92 8.01
CA THR A 121 17.09 9.86 7.40
C THR A 121 15.75 9.89 8.14
N VAL A 122 15.27 8.73 8.62
CA VAL A 122 14.02 8.65 9.40
C VAL A 122 14.19 9.33 10.75
N SER A 123 15.30 9.03 11.44
CA SER A 123 15.64 9.60 12.74
C SER A 123 15.80 11.12 12.67
N GLU A 124 16.43 11.63 11.60
CA GLU A 124 16.61 13.05 11.32
C GLU A 124 15.27 13.74 11.04
N ALA A 125 14.45 13.19 10.15
CA ALA A 125 13.13 13.76 9.83
C ALA A 125 12.21 13.82 11.06
N LEU A 126 12.32 12.85 11.97
CA LEU A 126 11.56 12.78 13.22
C LEU A 126 12.24 13.48 14.39
N SER A 127 13.41 14.10 14.20
CA SER A 127 14.15 14.78 15.28
C SER A 127 13.53 16.13 15.65
N HIS A 128 12.77 16.73 14.74
CA HIS A 128 12.14 18.02 14.99
C HIS A 128 11.17 17.91 16.18
N PRO A 129 11.27 18.76 17.22
CA PRO A 129 10.48 18.60 18.46
C PRO A 129 8.96 18.65 18.24
N LYS A 130 8.52 19.32 17.17
CA LYS A 130 7.10 19.40 16.79
C LYS A 130 6.63 18.25 15.91
N ALA A 131 7.48 17.33 15.45
CA ALA A 131 7.05 16.22 14.61
C ALA A 131 6.04 15.34 15.35
N ARG A 132 4.83 15.21 14.79
CA ARG A 132 3.70 14.52 15.40
C ARG A 132 3.01 13.52 14.48
N PHE A 133 3.04 13.74 13.17
CA PHE A 133 2.37 12.88 12.20
C PHE A 133 3.37 12.39 11.17
N ALA A 134 3.69 11.10 11.20
CA ALA A 134 4.61 10.50 10.25
C ALA A 134 3.84 9.59 9.28
N GLY A 135 3.99 9.84 7.98
CA GLY A 135 3.61 8.92 6.91
C GLY A 135 4.87 8.28 6.34
N LEU A 136 5.05 6.98 6.50
CA LEU A 136 6.27 6.26 6.15
C LEU A 136 5.95 5.13 5.19
N VAL A 137 6.53 5.14 3.99
CA VAL A 137 6.29 4.10 2.97
C VAL A 137 7.50 3.19 2.84
N VAL A 138 7.28 1.91 3.10
CA VAL A 138 8.26 0.83 3.06
C VAL A 138 8.03 -0.02 1.81
N ASP A 139 8.91 0.08 0.82
CA ASP A 139 8.72 -0.48 -0.53
C ASP A 139 9.23 -1.93 -0.66
N LYS A 140 9.77 -2.50 0.42
CA LYS A 140 10.54 -3.74 0.31
C LYS A 140 9.71 -4.93 -0.17
N VAL A 141 8.48 -5.08 0.30
CA VAL A 141 7.65 -6.23 -0.03
C VAL A 141 7.22 -6.20 -1.50
N ASP A 142 6.80 -5.03 -2.00
CA ASP A 142 6.53 -4.81 -3.43
C ASP A 142 7.76 -5.11 -4.32
N LYS A 143 8.96 -4.65 -3.93
CA LYS A 143 10.21 -4.99 -4.64
C LYS A 143 10.50 -6.49 -4.65
N ILE A 144 10.22 -7.20 -3.56
CA ILE A 144 10.34 -8.67 -3.48
C ILE A 144 9.34 -9.33 -4.44
N MET A 145 8.10 -8.85 -4.44
CA MET A 145 7.01 -9.36 -5.31
C MET A 145 7.39 -9.24 -6.79
N HIS A 146 7.83 -8.07 -7.24
CA HIS A 146 8.21 -7.87 -8.65
C HIS A 146 9.41 -8.70 -9.11
N GLY A 147 10.27 -9.15 -8.18
CA GLY A 147 11.37 -10.07 -8.45
C GLY A 147 11.03 -11.55 -8.20
N MET A 148 9.76 -11.90 -7.94
CA MET A 148 9.41 -13.22 -7.44
C MET A 148 9.23 -14.28 -8.54
N GLU A 149 10.06 -15.32 -8.47
CA GLU A 149 9.97 -16.48 -9.39
C GLU A 149 9.34 -17.72 -8.75
N MET A 150 9.37 -17.83 -7.42
CA MET A 150 8.92 -19.03 -6.69
C MET A 150 7.48 -18.93 -6.15
N GLY A 151 6.67 -18.05 -6.73
CA GLY A 151 5.25 -17.90 -6.35
C GLY A 151 5.04 -17.46 -4.89
N THR A 152 3.89 -17.82 -4.33
CA THR A 152 3.52 -17.47 -2.94
C THR A 152 4.49 -18.05 -1.91
N ALA A 153 5.00 -19.26 -2.12
CA ALA A 153 5.99 -19.85 -1.20
C ALA A 153 7.30 -19.06 -1.16
N GLY A 154 7.75 -18.56 -2.33
CA GLY A 154 8.87 -17.65 -2.43
C GLY A 154 8.64 -16.34 -1.69
N MET A 155 7.44 -15.76 -1.84
CA MET A 155 7.04 -14.55 -1.10
C MET A 155 7.16 -14.75 0.40
N HIS A 156 6.56 -15.81 0.95
CA HIS A 156 6.61 -16.08 2.39
C HIS A 156 8.04 -16.21 2.89
N ASN A 157 8.91 -16.89 2.15
CA ASN A 157 10.31 -17.04 2.54
C ASN A 157 11.07 -15.71 2.53
N GLN A 158 10.98 -14.93 1.46
CA GLN A 158 11.71 -13.67 1.34
C GLN A 158 11.17 -12.60 2.31
N VAL A 159 9.85 -12.48 2.46
CA VAL A 159 9.23 -11.57 3.45
C VAL A 159 9.64 -11.96 4.87
N ARG A 160 9.67 -13.26 5.20
CA ARG A 160 10.16 -13.74 6.50
C ARG A 160 11.61 -13.35 6.75
N GLN A 161 12.46 -13.54 5.74
CA GLN A 161 13.88 -13.19 5.83
C GLN A 161 14.05 -11.69 6.06
N TRP A 162 13.34 -10.86 5.30
CA TRP A 162 13.35 -9.41 5.49
C TRP A 162 12.85 -9.00 6.88
N ALA A 163 11.71 -9.52 7.34
CA ALA A 163 11.15 -9.17 8.65
C ALA A 163 12.03 -9.60 9.83
N LYS A 164 12.87 -10.63 9.64
CA LYS A 164 13.89 -11.05 10.62
C LYS A 164 15.11 -10.14 10.65
N GLN A 165 15.33 -9.30 9.64
CA GLN A 165 16.40 -8.30 9.66
C GLN A 165 16.05 -7.15 10.61
N PRO A 166 17.05 -6.36 11.04
CA PRO A 166 16.83 -5.31 12.03
C PRO A 166 15.88 -4.20 11.55
N TYR A 167 15.85 -3.89 10.25
CA TYR A 167 15.22 -2.67 9.73
C TYR A 167 13.82 -2.39 10.27
N LEU A 168 12.87 -3.30 10.08
CA LEU A 168 11.47 -3.08 10.48
C LEU A 168 11.33 -3.01 12.00
N ASN A 169 12.02 -3.88 12.74
CA ASN A 169 12.01 -3.87 14.21
C ASN A 169 12.57 -2.56 14.76
N THR A 170 13.73 -2.13 14.25
CA THR A 170 14.37 -0.88 14.67
C THR A 170 13.53 0.34 14.28
N LEU A 171 12.83 0.31 13.15
CA LEU A 171 11.92 1.39 12.76
C LEU A 171 10.76 1.51 13.73
N ILE A 172 10.14 0.39 14.10
CA ILE A 172 9.05 0.37 15.08
C ILE A 172 9.56 0.83 16.45
N ASP A 173 10.69 0.31 16.92
CA ASP A 173 11.33 0.74 18.17
C ASP A 173 11.57 2.25 18.18
N LEU A 174 12.18 2.79 17.11
CA LEU A 174 12.49 4.22 16.96
C LEU A 174 11.26 5.11 17.10
N LEU A 175 10.12 4.67 16.56
CA LEU A 175 8.85 5.39 16.62
C LEU A 175 8.24 5.31 18.02
N LEU A 176 8.20 4.11 18.61
CA LEU A 176 7.69 3.90 19.96
C LEU A 176 8.51 4.68 20.99
N ASP A 177 9.84 4.67 20.90
CA ASP A 177 10.76 5.42 21.78
C ASP A 177 10.56 6.94 21.68
N ARG A 178 10.05 7.43 20.54
CA ARG A 178 9.69 8.85 20.34
C ARG A 178 8.25 9.18 20.75
N GLY A 179 7.53 8.23 21.33
CA GLY A 179 6.16 8.38 21.81
C GLY A 179 5.09 8.35 20.72
N PHE A 180 5.40 7.82 19.53
CA PHE A 180 4.41 7.64 18.48
C PHE A 180 3.50 6.45 18.79
N ARG A 181 2.19 6.63 18.58
CA ARG A 181 1.26 5.52 18.37
C ARG A 181 1.49 4.98 16.97
N VAL A 182 1.96 3.73 16.87
CA VAL A 182 2.37 3.14 15.59
C VAL A 182 1.23 2.36 14.98
N TYR A 183 0.90 2.70 13.73
CA TYR A 183 -0.01 1.97 12.87
C TYR A 183 0.74 1.43 11.66
N LEU A 184 0.54 0.16 11.33
CA LEU A 184 1.08 -0.48 10.13
C LEU A 184 -0.09 -0.92 9.24
N THR A 185 0.00 -0.64 7.95
CA THR A 185 -0.96 -1.07 6.95
C THR A 185 -0.28 -1.43 5.64
N SER A 186 -1.07 -1.78 4.62
CA SER A 186 -0.63 -1.92 3.25
C SER A 186 -1.57 -1.16 2.31
N ASP A 187 -1.11 -0.84 1.11
CA ASP A 187 -1.91 -0.24 0.05
C ASP A 187 -2.64 -1.29 -0.81
N HIS A 188 -2.08 -2.49 -0.94
CA HIS A 188 -2.73 -3.66 -1.53
C HIS A 188 -2.01 -4.93 -1.10
N GLY A 189 -2.68 -6.08 -1.23
CA GLY A 189 -2.00 -7.36 -1.22
C GLY A 189 -1.55 -7.80 -2.61
N ASN A 190 -1.26 -9.09 -2.76
CA ASN A 190 -0.81 -9.69 -4.00
C ASN A 190 -1.22 -11.16 -4.06
N ILE A 191 -1.25 -11.73 -5.26
CA ILE A 191 -1.49 -13.17 -5.46
C ILE A 191 -0.56 -13.76 -6.52
N GLU A 192 -0.32 -15.06 -6.41
CA GLU A 192 0.19 -15.87 -7.52
C GLU A 192 -0.90 -16.01 -8.59
N ALA A 193 -0.53 -15.71 -9.84
CA ALA A 193 -1.41 -15.70 -10.99
C ALA A 193 -0.76 -16.40 -12.19
N GLU A 194 -1.60 -16.99 -13.04
CA GLU A 194 -1.18 -17.62 -14.29
C GLU A 194 -1.43 -16.70 -15.49
N GLY A 195 -0.51 -16.68 -16.45
CA GLY A 195 -0.64 -15.89 -17.66
C GLY A 195 -1.79 -16.34 -18.54
N CYS A 196 -2.58 -15.37 -19.01
CA CYS A 196 -3.67 -15.56 -19.96
C CYS A 196 -3.40 -14.98 -21.35
N GLY A 197 -2.14 -14.62 -21.63
CA GLY A 197 -1.72 -13.96 -22.85
C GLY A 197 -1.46 -12.47 -22.63
N ARG A 198 -0.49 -11.92 -23.38
CA ARG A 198 -0.13 -10.50 -23.30
C ARG A 198 -0.91 -9.71 -24.37
N PRO A 199 -1.74 -8.72 -23.98
CA PRO A 199 -2.37 -7.80 -24.91
C PRO A 199 -1.34 -7.06 -25.79
N SER A 200 -1.62 -6.93 -27.09
CA SER A 200 -0.76 -6.21 -28.03
C SER A 200 -1.17 -4.74 -28.09
N GLU A 201 -0.88 -3.99 -27.03
CA GLU A 201 -1.49 -2.66 -26.79
C GLU A 201 -0.64 -1.49 -27.31
N GLY A 202 0.64 -1.70 -27.62
CA GLY A 202 1.55 -0.57 -27.92
C GLY A 202 1.46 0.50 -26.83
N ALA A 203 1.57 1.79 -27.18
CA ALA A 203 1.47 2.93 -26.25
C ALA A 203 0.03 3.31 -25.83
N VAL A 204 -0.97 2.47 -26.11
CA VAL A 204 -2.40 2.83 -26.00
C VAL A 204 -2.96 2.69 -24.58
N ALA A 205 -2.33 1.85 -23.76
CA ALA A 205 -2.67 1.74 -22.35
C ALA A 205 -1.88 2.77 -21.54
N ASP A 206 -2.59 3.57 -20.75
CA ASP A 206 -1.99 4.60 -19.89
C ASP A 206 -1.14 3.95 -18.77
N LEU A 207 -1.57 2.77 -18.30
CA LEU A 207 -0.86 1.98 -17.31
C LEU A 207 -1.02 0.47 -17.56
N ARG A 208 0.08 -0.27 -17.36
CA ARG A 208 0.20 -1.71 -17.70
C ARG A 208 0.65 -2.57 -16.51
N GLY A 209 -0.17 -2.64 -15.47
CA GLY A 209 0.07 -3.57 -14.36
C GLY A 209 -0.25 -5.02 -14.76
N GLU A 210 0.42 -6.04 -14.25
CA GLU A 210 0.26 -7.41 -14.79
C GLU A 210 -1.17 -7.95 -14.70
N ARG A 211 -1.94 -7.56 -13.68
CA ARG A 211 -3.35 -7.98 -13.52
C ARG A 211 -4.38 -6.91 -13.92
N VAL A 212 -3.95 -5.75 -14.42
CA VAL A 212 -4.85 -4.66 -14.85
C VAL A 212 -4.28 -3.82 -15.97
N ARG A 213 -5.14 -3.43 -16.91
CA ARG A 213 -4.84 -2.44 -17.95
C ARG A 213 -5.75 -1.25 -17.80
N ILE A 214 -5.20 -0.05 -17.90
CA ILE A 214 -5.96 1.20 -17.86
C ILE A 214 -5.98 1.81 -19.25
N TYR A 215 -7.16 2.22 -19.71
CA TYR A 215 -7.34 2.88 -21.00
C TYR A 215 -8.10 4.19 -20.84
N PRO A 216 -7.83 5.18 -21.72
CA PRO A 216 -8.49 6.48 -21.65
C PRO A 216 -9.89 6.49 -22.29
N THR A 217 -10.24 5.45 -23.07
CA THR A 217 -11.55 5.39 -23.75
C THR A 217 -12.18 3.99 -23.76
N PRO A 218 -13.53 3.89 -23.77
CA PRO A 218 -14.22 2.59 -23.82
C PRO A 218 -13.89 1.80 -25.07
N ALA A 219 -13.67 2.46 -26.21
CA ALA A 219 -13.34 1.81 -27.47
C ALA A 219 -11.97 1.09 -27.40
N LEU A 220 -10.97 1.70 -26.76
CA LEU A 220 -9.65 1.09 -26.57
C LEU A 220 -9.71 -0.10 -25.62
N ARG A 221 -10.44 0.05 -24.51
CA ARG A 221 -10.67 -1.04 -23.55
C ARG A 221 -11.44 -2.21 -24.21
N GLY A 222 -12.48 -1.90 -24.97
CA GLY A 222 -13.33 -2.86 -25.67
C GLY A 222 -12.55 -3.75 -26.64
N LYS A 223 -11.62 -3.18 -27.43
CA LYS A 223 -10.75 -3.95 -28.33
C LYS A 223 -9.92 -5.01 -27.62
N VAL A 224 -9.45 -4.72 -26.40
CA VAL A 224 -8.69 -5.71 -25.62
C VAL A 224 -9.64 -6.71 -24.97
N LYS A 225 -10.79 -6.27 -24.45
CA LYS A 225 -11.85 -7.15 -23.92
C LYS A 225 -12.34 -8.18 -24.97
N GLU A 226 -12.47 -7.81 -26.24
CA GLU A 226 -12.81 -8.74 -27.33
C GLU A 226 -11.81 -9.88 -27.48
N ARG A 227 -10.52 -9.58 -27.32
CA ARG A 227 -9.42 -10.57 -27.37
C ARG A 227 -9.30 -11.39 -26.08
N PHE A 228 -9.69 -10.81 -24.95
CA PHE A 228 -9.65 -11.42 -23.62
C PHE A 228 -11.07 -11.46 -23.03
N PRO A 229 -11.99 -12.30 -23.56
CA PRO A 229 -13.40 -12.26 -23.19
C PRO A 229 -13.67 -12.59 -21.72
N ALA A 230 -12.74 -13.26 -21.03
CA ALA A 230 -12.84 -13.52 -19.60
C ALA A 230 -12.42 -12.34 -18.71
N ALA A 231 -11.71 -11.33 -19.27
CA ALA A 231 -11.27 -10.16 -18.51
C ALA A 231 -12.46 -9.32 -18.04
N LEU A 232 -12.36 -8.66 -16.89
CA LEU A 232 -13.46 -7.91 -16.31
C LEU A 232 -13.31 -6.42 -16.62
N GLU A 233 -14.34 -5.83 -17.25
CA GLU A 233 -14.45 -4.38 -17.38
C GLU A 233 -14.91 -3.80 -16.05
N TRP A 234 -14.01 -3.16 -15.33
CA TRP A 234 -14.34 -2.56 -14.05
C TRP A 234 -15.05 -1.21 -14.25
N GLY A 235 -16.02 -0.91 -13.39
CA GLY A 235 -16.71 0.38 -13.39
C GLY A 235 -15.85 1.50 -12.81
N THR A 236 -16.17 2.75 -13.12
CA THR A 236 -15.43 3.94 -12.66
C THR A 236 -15.96 4.51 -11.34
N VAL A 237 -16.74 3.75 -10.56
CA VAL A 237 -17.31 4.26 -9.29
C VAL A 237 -16.17 4.61 -8.32
N GLY A 238 -16.05 5.90 -8.01
CA GLY A 238 -14.98 6.42 -7.14
C GLY A 238 -13.61 6.59 -7.84
N LEU A 239 -13.54 6.34 -9.15
CA LEU A 239 -12.39 6.56 -10.02
C LEU A 239 -12.67 7.74 -10.98
N PRO A 240 -11.63 8.36 -11.58
CA PRO A 240 -11.81 9.27 -12.71
C PRO A 240 -12.54 8.62 -13.88
N GLU A 241 -13.32 9.40 -14.63
CA GLU A 241 -14.14 8.89 -15.75
C GLU A 241 -13.31 8.30 -16.90
N ASP A 242 -12.11 8.83 -17.11
CA ASP A 242 -11.14 8.38 -18.10
C ASP A 242 -10.22 7.26 -17.60
N PHE A 243 -10.39 6.80 -16.36
CA PHE A 243 -9.59 5.72 -15.77
C PHE A 243 -10.27 4.36 -15.94
N LEU A 244 -10.33 3.88 -17.19
CA LEU A 244 -11.11 2.69 -17.53
C LEU A 244 -10.28 1.42 -17.37
N ALA A 245 -10.45 0.75 -16.23
CA ALA A 245 -9.74 -0.48 -15.93
C ALA A 245 -10.34 -1.71 -16.63
N LEU A 246 -9.46 -2.56 -17.18
CA LEU A 246 -9.72 -3.93 -17.60
C LEU A 246 -8.88 -4.86 -16.71
N LEU A 247 -9.55 -5.64 -15.88
CA LEU A 247 -8.91 -6.53 -14.92
C LEU A 247 -8.70 -7.91 -15.56
N ALA A 248 -7.56 -8.52 -15.29
CA ALA A 248 -7.34 -9.90 -15.66
C ALA A 248 -8.35 -10.83 -14.96
N PRO A 249 -8.69 -11.99 -15.55
CA PRO A 249 -9.60 -12.94 -14.91
C PRO A 249 -9.10 -13.39 -13.53
N ALA A 250 -9.98 -14.03 -12.75
CA ALA A 250 -9.65 -14.55 -11.43
C ALA A 250 -8.38 -15.41 -11.48
N ARG A 251 -7.40 -15.09 -10.62
CA ARG A 251 -6.08 -15.74 -10.54
C ARG A 251 -5.28 -15.77 -11.86
N GLN A 252 -5.56 -14.85 -12.79
CA GLN A 252 -4.83 -14.72 -14.04
C GLN A 252 -4.14 -13.36 -14.18
N ALA A 253 -3.14 -13.27 -15.04
CA ALA A 253 -2.42 -12.04 -15.37
C ALA A 253 -2.21 -11.92 -16.89
N PHE A 254 -2.16 -10.68 -17.39
CA PHE A 254 -1.88 -10.34 -18.78
C PHE A 254 -0.39 -10.46 -19.12
N VAL A 255 0.16 -11.64 -18.88
CA VAL A 255 1.54 -12.07 -19.18
C VAL A 255 1.51 -13.27 -20.13
N GLN A 256 2.66 -13.83 -20.48
CA GLN A 256 2.71 -14.97 -21.41
C GLN A 256 1.91 -16.17 -20.86
N GLU A 257 1.15 -16.86 -21.70
CA GLU A 257 0.37 -18.03 -21.27
C GLU A 257 1.23 -19.04 -20.52
N LYS A 258 0.67 -19.62 -19.45
CA LYS A 258 1.33 -20.59 -18.54
C LYS A 258 2.50 -20.02 -17.72
N GLN A 259 2.92 -18.77 -17.95
CA GLN A 259 3.86 -18.10 -17.08
C GLN A 259 3.18 -17.85 -15.74
N ARG A 260 3.88 -18.15 -14.64
CA ARG A 260 3.45 -17.77 -13.30
C ARG A 260 4.10 -16.46 -12.89
N THR A 261 3.35 -15.63 -12.18
CA THR A 261 3.83 -14.38 -11.60
C THR A 261 3.16 -14.15 -10.25
N VAL A 262 3.78 -13.36 -9.38
CA VAL A 262 3.11 -12.79 -8.20
C VAL A 262 2.88 -11.32 -8.48
N SER A 263 1.63 -10.89 -8.43
CA SER A 263 1.30 -9.50 -8.77
C SER A 263 0.01 -9.04 -8.11
N HIS A 264 -0.34 -7.79 -8.39
CA HIS A 264 -1.50 -7.08 -7.90
C HIS A 264 -2.20 -6.33 -9.06
N GLY A 265 -3.26 -5.60 -8.76
CA GLY A 265 -4.06 -4.82 -9.70
C GLY A 265 -5.48 -5.35 -9.93
N GLY A 266 -5.80 -6.53 -9.43
CA GLY A 266 -7.10 -7.18 -9.57
C GLY A 266 -8.12 -6.86 -8.47
N VAL A 267 -9.04 -7.80 -8.27
CA VAL A 267 -10.15 -7.74 -7.28
C VAL A 267 -10.15 -8.93 -6.33
N SER A 268 -9.08 -9.74 -6.30
CA SER A 268 -9.02 -10.87 -5.39
C SER A 268 -9.06 -10.40 -3.94
N VAL A 269 -9.65 -11.21 -3.07
CA VAL A 269 -9.78 -10.87 -1.64
C VAL A 269 -8.42 -10.64 -0.99
N GLU A 270 -7.42 -11.43 -1.39
CA GLU A 270 -6.04 -11.34 -0.94
C GLU A 270 -5.34 -10.07 -1.43
N GLU A 271 -5.81 -9.45 -2.51
CA GLU A 271 -5.33 -8.15 -2.99
C GLU A 271 -6.05 -6.99 -2.28
N LEU A 272 -7.33 -7.18 -1.91
CA LEU A 272 -8.19 -6.10 -1.43
C LEU A 272 -8.30 -6.01 0.09
N ILE A 273 -8.17 -7.10 0.84
CA ILE A 273 -8.21 -7.07 2.31
C ILE A 273 -6.78 -6.96 2.82
N VAL A 274 -6.43 -5.79 3.34
CA VAL A 274 -5.10 -5.49 3.87
C VAL A 274 -5.15 -5.23 5.36
N SER A 275 -4.04 -5.52 6.04
CA SER A 275 -3.91 -5.34 7.47
C SER A 275 -3.98 -3.87 7.88
N LEU A 276 -4.57 -3.60 9.03
CA LEU A 276 -4.41 -2.36 9.78
C LEU A 276 -4.08 -2.75 11.22
N ILE A 277 -2.83 -2.55 11.60
CA ILE A 277 -2.28 -3.07 12.84
C ILE A 277 -1.87 -1.89 13.70
N GLN A 278 -2.38 -1.82 14.92
CA GLN A 278 -1.78 -0.96 15.93
C GLN A 278 -0.73 -1.76 16.68
N ILE A 279 0.47 -1.18 16.81
CA ILE A 279 1.61 -1.80 17.48
C ILE A 279 1.94 -1.00 18.74
N ASP A 280 2.07 -1.69 19.87
CA ASP A 280 2.42 -1.14 21.17
C ASP A 280 3.43 -2.03 21.91
N ARG A 281 3.88 -1.59 23.09
CA ARG A 281 4.66 -2.42 24.00
C ARG A 281 3.72 -3.15 24.95
N THR A 282 3.82 -4.47 25.06
CA THR A 282 3.07 -5.24 26.04
C THR A 282 3.47 -4.80 27.46
N GLY A 283 2.55 -4.19 28.19
CA GLY A 283 2.77 -3.70 29.56
C GLY A 283 2.63 -2.18 29.74
N GLU A 284 2.37 -1.42 28.68
CA GLU A 284 1.98 0.00 28.69
C GLU A 284 0.52 0.20 28.23
#